data_AF-A0A5K8AKL0-F1
#
_entry.id   AF-A0A5K8AKL0-F1
#
_cell.length_a   1.000
_cell.length_b   1.000
_cell.length_c   1.000
_cell.angle_alpha   90.00
_cell.angle_beta   90.00
_cell.angle_gamma   90.00
#
_symmetry.space_group_name_H-M   'P 1'
#
loop_
_entity.id
_entity.type
_entity.pdbx_description
1 polymer ?
#
loop_
_entity_poly.entity_id
_entity_poly.type
_entity_poly.pdbx_seq_one_letter_code
_entity_poly.pdbx_strand_id
1 'polypeptide(L)'
;MLAILIQLPPAFDWVPDHRLYLSHLLDALVGLPVAVEFRHRSWADERVFKGFKDRRVTLVTVDVPDLGYLFPSLDVVTNPDLIYIRFHGRNTRGWRSGNMQKQFDYDYSPAELEHWSSSTIPKMAATARTGAIFFNNHVRVQAPRNAQILVAQLENRGFSMKPSGQ
;
A
#
# COMPACT_ATOMS: atom_id res chain seq x y z
N MET A 1 -12.28 13.61 -3.96
CA MET A 1 -11.14 12.86 -4.55
C MET A 1 -10.31 12.29 -3.41
N LEU A 2 -9.93 11.01 -3.46
CA LEU A 2 -9.20 10.34 -2.37
C LEU A 2 -7.70 10.73 -2.36
N ALA A 3 -6.98 10.38 -3.42
CA ALA A 3 -5.58 10.74 -3.65
C ALA A 3 -5.19 10.52 -5.11
N ILE A 4 -4.15 11.20 -5.57
CA ILE A 4 -3.41 10.84 -6.78
C ILE A 4 -2.38 9.79 -6.39
N LEU A 5 -2.50 8.60 -6.97
CA LEU A 5 -1.57 7.49 -6.75
C LEU A 5 -0.38 7.59 -7.71
N ILE A 6 0.82 7.69 -7.16
CA ILE A 6 2.10 7.64 -7.88
C ILE A 6 2.77 6.31 -7.54
N GLN A 7 2.66 5.35 -8.46
CA GLN A 7 3.30 4.05 -8.31
C GLN A 7 4.63 4.02 -9.06
N LEU A 8 5.74 3.94 -8.32
CA LEU A 8 7.08 3.94 -8.88
C LEU A 8 7.53 2.53 -9.29
N PRO A 9 8.26 2.37 -10.40
CA PRO A 9 8.67 1.05 -10.90
C PRO A 9 9.77 0.41 -10.04
N PRO A 10 10.03 -0.91 -10.17
CA PRO A 10 11.11 -1.58 -9.44
C PRO A 10 12.51 -1.01 -9.71
N ALA A 11 12.74 -0.42 -10.88
CA ALA A 11 14.02 0.21 -11.24
C ALA A 11 14.23 1.59 -10.58
N PHE A 12 13.21 2.15 -9.93
CA PHE A 12 13.30 3.42 -9.24
C PHE A 12 13.85 3.18 -7.82
N ASP A 13 15.15 3.15 -7.70
CA ASP A 13 15.90 2.98 -6.45
C ASP A 13 16.29 4.32 -5.81
N TRP A 14 16.76 4.28 -4.57
CA TRP A 14 17.12 5.45 -3.78
C TRP A 14 18.51 6.01 -4.12
N VAL A 15 18.63 6.59 -5.32
CA VAL A 15 19.82 7.30 -5.82
C VAL A 15 19.53 8.81 -6.03
N PRO A 16 20.56 9.68 -6.12
CA PRO A 16 20.36 11.14 -6.20
C PRO A 16 19.37 11.60 -7.28
N ASP A 17 19.47 11.08 -8.50
CA ASP A 17 18.61 11.51 -9.63
C ASP A 17 17.15 11.15 -9.39
N HIS A 18 16.88 9.93 -8.91
CA HIS A 18 15.52 9.50 -8.55
C HIS A 18 14.94 10.32 -7.39
N ARG A 19 15.77 10.67 -6.39
CA ARG A 19 15.35 11.54 -5.28
C ARG A 19 14.98 12.94 -5.76
N LEU A 20 15.79 13.52 -6.65
CA LEU A 20 15.53 14.82 -7.23
C LEU A 20 14.25 14.82 -8.05
N TYR A 21 14.07 13.80 -8.89
CA TYR A 21 12.85 13.59 -9.66
C TYR A 21 11.61 13.50 -8.76
N LEU A 22 11.65 12.67 -7.71
CA LEU A 22 10.53 12.53 -6.79
C LEU A 22 10.23 13.85 -6.06
N SER A 23 11.26 14.61 -5.66
CA SER A 23 11.03 15.93 -5.06
C SER A 23 10.29 16.85 -6.02
N HIS A 24 10.78 17.02 -7.25
CA HIS A 24 10.15 17.90 -8.23
C HIS A 24 8.72 17.47 -8.57
N LEU A 25 8.47 16.16 -8.67
CA LEU A 25 7.13 15.63 -8.91
C LEU A 25 6.19 15.98 -7.75
N LEU A 26 6.64 15.82 -6.51
CA LEU A 26 5.85 16.18 -5.33
C LEU A 26 5.65 17.70 -5.23
N ASP A 27 6.65 18.50 -5.60
CA ASP A 27 6.56 19.96 -5.61
C ASP A 27 5.53 20.45 -6.64
N ALA A 28 5.44 19.79 -7.79
CA ALA A 28 4.44 20.07 -8.83
C ALA A 28 3.00 19.67 -8.42
N LEU A 29 2.84 18.81 -7.42
CA LEU A 29 1.55 18.30 -6.94
C LEU A 29 1.13 18.90 -5.59
N VAL A 30 1.83 19.94 -5.13
CA VAL A 30 1.49 20.66 -3.89
C VAL A 30 0.03 21.11 -3.93
N GLY A 31 -0.68 20.88 -2.83
CA GLY A 31 -2.10 21.18 -2.69
C GLY A 31 -3.04 20.04 -3.10
N LEU A 32 -2.52 18.97 -3.70
CA LEU A 32 -3.29 17.76 -4.01
C LEU A 32 -2.99 16.64 -3.00
N PRO A 33 -3.97 15.79 -2.65
CA PRO A 33 -3.70 14.59 -1.88
C PRO A 33 -2.90 13.62 -2.74
N VAL A 34 -1.70 13.23 -2.31
CA VAL A 34 -0.80 12.34 -3.06
C VAL A 34 -0.49 11.10 -2.21
N ALA A 35 -0.59 9.93 -2.84
CA ALA A 35 -0.14 8.65 -2.30
C ALA A 35 0.99 8.08 -3.16
N VAL A 36 2.13 7.74 -2.56
CA VAL A 36 3.30 7.20 -3.27
C VAL A 36 3.54 5.76 -2.89
N GLU A 37 3.62 4.90 -3.89
CA GLU A 37 3.98 3.48 -3.74
C GLU A 37 5.36 3.21 -4.30
N PHE A 38 6.25 2.70 -3.45
CA PHE A 38 7.55 2.21 -3.83
C PHE A 38 7.51 0.70 -4.10
N ARG A 39 8.32 0.26 -5.08
CA ARG A 39 8.55 -1.17 -5.35
C ARG A 39 9.95 -1.64 -4.95
N HIS A 40 10.90 -0.72 -4.85
CA HIS A 40 12.30 -1.04 -4.56
C HIS A 40 12.62 -0.87 -3.07
N ARG A 41 13.31 -1.86 -2.47
CA ARG A 41 13.62 -1.90 -1.02
C ARG A 41 14.33 -0.65 -0.49
N SER A 42 15.13 0.02 -1.31
CA SER A 42 16.04 1.07 -0.84
C SER A 42 15.33 2.35 -0.42
N TRP A 43 14.03 2.47 -0.71
CA TRP A 43 13.17 3.55 -0.21
C TRP A 43 12.61 3.30 1.19
N ALA A 44 12.78 2.09 1.75
CA ALA A 44 12.37 1.77 3.12
C ALA A 44 13.38 2.33 4.12
N ASP A 45 13.42 3.66 4.23
CA ASP A 45 14.37 4.43 5.02
C ASP A 45 13.66 5.56 5.78
N GLU A 46 14.01 5.74 7.06
CA GLU A 46 13.40 6.75 7.94
C GLU A 46 13.48 8.18 7.39
N ARG A 47 14.52 8.52 6.61
CA ARG A 47 14.63 9.85 5.98
C ARG A 47 13.55 10.08 4.95
N VAL A 48 13.15 9.03 4.22
CA VAL A 48 12.04 9.09 3.25
C VAL A 48 10.73 9.29 4.01
N PHE A 49 10.49 8.51 5.06
CA PHE A 49 9.26 8.62 5.86
C PHE A 49 9.13 9.97 6.54
N LYS A 50 10.22 10.52 7.07
CA LYS A 50 10.26 11.88 7.63
C LYS A 50 9.91 12.92 6.56
N GLY A 51 10.54 12.87 5.39
CA GLY A 51 10.23 13.80 4.30
C GLY A 51 8.78 13.72 3.84
N PHE A 52 8.19 12.53 3.83
CA PHE A 52 6.78 12.33 3.51
C PHE A 52 5.87 12.90 4.60
N LYS A 53 6.20 12.72 5.89
CA LYS A 53 5.50 13.34 7.02
C LYS A 53 5.50 14.86 6.93
N ASP A 54 6.66 15.45 6.69
CA ASP A 54 6.83 16.91 6.57
C ASP A 54 5.99 17.48 5.41
N ARG A 55 5.86 16.73 4.31
CA ARG A 55 5.07 17.10 3.11
C ARG A 55 3.61 16.64 3.14
N ARG A 56 3.18 15.91 4.18
CA ARG A 56 1.89 15.20 4.26
C ARG A 56 1.59 14.32 3.03
N VAL A 57 2.62 13.66 2.49
CA VAL A 57 2.48 12.67 1.42
C VAL A 57 2.11 11.33 2.06
N THR A 58 1.10 10.65 1.54
CA THR A 58 0.71 9.32 1.99
C THR A 58 1.65 8.26 1.42
N LEU A 59 2.39 7.57 2.28
CA LEU A 59 3.11 6.34 1.91
C LEU A 59 2.06 5.24 1.69
N VAL A 60 2.12 4.58 0.54
CA VAL A 60 1.29 3.41 0.28
C VAL A 60 1.92 2.20 0.96
N THR A 61 1.19 1.62 1.91
CA THR A 61 1.51 0.31 2.46
C THR A 61 1.13 -0.76 1.46
N VAL A 62 2.03 -1.70 1.21
CA VAL A 62 1.79 -2.81 0.27
C VAL A 62 1.75 -4.14 1.02
N ASP A 63 0.96 -5.09 0.53
CA ASP A 63 1.14 -6.52 0.84
C ASP A 63 1.73 -7.22 -0.39
N VAL A 64 2.99 -7.65 -0.23
CA VAL A 64 3.83 -8.34 -1.21
C VAL A 64 4.57 -9.48 -0.51
N PRO A 65 5.13 -10.48 -1.23
CA PRO A 65 5.97 -11.46 -0.55
C PRO A 65 7.23 -10.79 0.01
N ASP A 66 7.73 -11.32 1.12
CA ASP A 66 9.01 -10.88 1.71
C ASP A 66 10.17 -11.37 0.84
N LEU A 67 10.49 -10.57 -0.18
CA LEU A 67 11.64 -10.76 -1.04
C LEU A 67 12.55 -9.58 -0.84
N GLY A 68 13.82 -9.85 -0.50
CA GLY A 68 14.74 -8.82 -0.06
C GLY A 68 14.91 -7.63 -1.01
N TYR A 69 14.52 -7.70 -2.29
CA TYR A 69 14.59 -6.56 -3.22
C TYR A 69 13.31 -5.71 -3.27
N LEU A 70 12.18 -6.21 -2.77
CA LEU A 70 10.90 -5.52 -2.76
C LEU A 70 10.80 -4.54 -1.59
N PHE A 71 10.00 -3.49 -1.79
CA PHE A 71 9.58 -2.65 -0.67
C PHE A 71 8.75 -3.48 0.32
N PRO A 72 9.11 -3.52 1.61
CA PRO A 72 8.48 -4.39 2.58
C PRO A 72 7.07 -3.92 2.97
N SER A 73 6.26 -4.84 3.48
CA SER A 73 4.99 -4.50 4.13
C SER A 73 5.26 -3.78 5.45
N LEU A 74 4.97 -2.48 5.52
CA LEU A 74 5.22 -1.61 6.68
C LEU A 74 3.93 -1.00 7.21
N ASP A 75 3.81 -0.84 8.53
CA ASP A 75 2.72 -0.15 9.22
C ASP A 75 3.01 1.35 9.47
N VAL A 76 3.85 1.95 8.61
CA VAL A 76 4.28 3.35 8.72
C VAL A 76 3.22 4.29 8.17
N VAL A 77 2.70 5.18 9.02
CA VAL A 77 1.79 6.26 8.63
C VAL A 77 2.56 7.57 8.46
N THR A 78 2.57 8.10 7.24
CA THR A 78 3.22 9.38 6.91
C THR A 78 2.24 10.53 6.73
N ASN A 79 0.93 10.27 6.71
CA ASN A 79 -0.10 11.29 6.59
C ASN A 79 -1.25 10.97 7.57
N PRO A 80 -1.53 11.84 8.56
CA PRO A 80 -2.61 11.61 9.52
C PRO A 80 -4.01 11.72 8.90
N ASP A 81 -4.14 12.25 7.69
CA ASP A 81 -5.43 12.38 7.03
C ASP A 81 -5.82 11.10 6.27
N LEU A 82 -4.87 10.27 5.85
CA LEU A 82 -5.13 9.10 5.00
C LEU A 82 -4.06 8.00 5.11
N ILE A 83 -4.49 6.78 5.41
CA ILE A 83 -3.74 5.55 5.11
C ILE A 83 -4.17 4.96 3.76
N TYR A 84 -3.23 4.40 3.02
CA TYR A 84 -3.49 3.79 1.71
C TYR A 84 -2.81 2.43 1.65
N ILE A 85 -3.60 1.35 1.57
CA ILE A 85 -3.11 -0.03 1.57
C ILE A 85 -3.43 -0.70 0.24
N ARG A 86 -2.44 -1.37 -0.37
CA ARG A 86 -2.62 -2.14 -1.60
C ARG A 86 -2.15 -3.58 -1.43
N PHE A 87 -3.09 -4.50 -1.56
CA PHE A 87 -2.86 -5.93 -1.51
C PHE A 87 -2.52 -6.44 -2.91
N HIS A 88 -1.25 -6.78 -3.14
CA HIS A 88 -0.80 -7.31 -4.44
C HIS A 88 -0.74 -8.84 -4.45
N GLY A 89 -0.57 -9.48 -3.29
CA GLY A 89 -0.51 -10.93 -3.16
C GLY A 89 0.91 -11.44 -3.00
N ARG A 90 1.04 -12.63 -2.40
CA ARG A 90 2.34 -13.18 -1.95
C ARG A 90 2.87 -14.30 -2.85
N ASN A 91 2.47 -14.33 -4.13
CA ASN A 91 2.91 -15.35 -5.08
C ASN A 91 4.39 -15.19 -5.48
N THR A 92 5.29 -15.67 -4.62
CA THR A 92 6.74 -15.53 -4.77
C THR A 92 7.25 -15.98 -6.14
N ARG A 93 6.68 -17.04 -6.72
CA ARG A 93 7.06 -17.51 -8.07
C ARG A 93 6.71 -16.48 -9.15
N GLY A 94 5.53 -15.87 -9.06
CA GLY A 94 5.13 -14.78 -9.93
C GLY A 94 6.07 -13.58 -9.84
N TRP A 95 6.35 -13.13 -8.60
CA TRP A 95 7.27 -12.01 -8.32
C TRP A 95 8.68 -12.23 -8.85
N ARG A 96 9.24 -13.43 -8.70
CA ARG A 96 10.57 -13.77 -9.24
C ARG A 96 10.60 -13.88 -10.76
N SER A 97 9.48 -14.24 -11.38
CA SER A 97 9.41 -14.41 -12.83
C SER A 97 9.26 -13.10 -13.62
N GLY A 98 8.96 -11.98 -12.96
CA GLY A 98 8.60 -10.72 -13.63
C GLY A 98 7.25 -10.75 -14.35
N ASN A 99 6.53 -11.88 -14.35
CA ASN A 99 5.23 -12.01 -14.99
C ASN A 99 4.14 -11.38 -14.10
N MET A 100 3.64 -10.23 -14.51
CA MET A 100 2.66 -9.43 -13.78
C MET A 100 1.35 -10.19 -13.49
N GLN A 101 0.86 -11.03 -14.43
CA GLN A 101 -0.34 -11.83 -14.17
C GLN A 101 -0.10 -12.84 -13.04
N LYS A 102 1.08 -13.47 -13.00
CA LYS A 102 1.44 -14.41 -11.94
C LYS A 102 1.71 -13.71 -10.60
N GLN A 103 2.20 -12.47 -10.61
CA GLN A 103 2.42 -11.70 -9.38
C GLN A 103 1.13 -11.52 -8.59
N PHE A 104 0.05 -11.23 -9.31
CA PHE A 104 -1.27 -10.91 -8.75
C PHE A 104 -2.23 -12.12 -8.66
N ASP A 105 -1.79 -13.32 -9.06
CA ASP A 105 -2.55 -14.56 -8.86
C ASP A 105 -2.29 -15.09 -7.44
N TYR A 106 -3.10 -14.61 -6.49
CA TYR A 106 -3.00 -14.94 -5.08
C TYR A 106 -4.36 -14.81 -4.40
N ASP A 107 -4.85 -15.94 -3.88
CA ASP A 107 -6.04 -15.98 -3.03
C ASP A 107 -5.61 -15.95 -1.56
N TYR A 108 -5.90 -14.84 -0.88
CA TYR A 108 -5.56 -14.70 0.53
C TYR A 108 -6.40 -15.67 1.38
N SER A 109 -5.74 -16.33 2.31
CA SER A 109 -6.45 -17.08 3.34
C SER A 109 -7.13 -16.13 4.33
N PRO A 110 -8.25 -16.54 4.97
CA PRO A 110 -8.87 -15.75 6.03
C PRO A 110 -7.92 -15.40 7.17
N ALA A 111 -6.97 -16.29 7.49
CA ALA A 111 -5.96 -16.08 8.54
C ALA A 111 -4.94 -14.99 8.17
N GLU A 112 -4.54 -14.89 6.90
CA GLU A 112 -3.68 -13.81 6.43
C GLU A 112 -4.38 -12.46 6.51
N LEU A 113 -5.65 -12.40 6.10
CA LEU A 113 -6.47 -11.20 6.24
C LEU A 113 -6.75 -10.86 7.71
N GLU A 114 -6.85 -11.87 8.57
CA GLU A 114 -7.04 -11.69 10.01
C GLU A 114 -5.83 -11.01 10.65
N HIS A 115 -4.61 -11.34 10.22
CA HIS A 115 -3.41 -10.62 10.69
C HIS A 115 -3.51 -9.11 10.38
N TRP A 116 -3.96 -8.77 9.17
CA TRP A 116 -4.16 -7.37 8.77
C TRP A 116 -5.28 -6.70 9.57
N SER A 117 -6.44 -7.33 9.72
CA SER A 117 -7.60 -6.75 10.42
C SER A 117 -7.43 -6.68 11.94
N SER A 118 -6.66 -7.57 12.54
CA SER A 118 -6.46 -7.65 14.00
C SER A 118 -5.28 -6.84 14.51
N SER A 119 -4.27 -6.58 13.69
CA SER A 119 -3.00 -5.99 14.13
C SER A 119 -2.62 -4.78 13.29
N THR A 120 -2.33 -4.97 12.00
CA THR A 120 -1.72 -3.94 11.15
C THR A 120 -2.63 -2.75 10.92
N ILE A 121 -3.87 -2.99 10.47
CA ILE A 121 -4.84 -1.92 10.17
C ILE A 121 -5.22 -1.15 11.44
N PRO A 122 -5.53 -1.78 12.58
CA PRO A 122 -5.80 -1.06 13.82
C PRO A 122 -4.65 -0.15 14.29
N LYS A 123 -3.39 -0.60 14.20
CA LYS A 123 -2.22 0.22 14.54
C LYS A 123 -2.13 1.47 13.67
N MET A 124 -2.28 1.31 12.36
CA MET A 124 -2.25 2.43 11.41
C MET A 124 -3.43 3.38 11.64
N ALA A 125 -4.64 2.84 11.81
CA ALA A 125 -5.86 3.61 12.03
C ALA A 125 -5.86 4.41 13.34
N ALA A 126 -5.08 3.99 14.35
CA ALA A 126 -4.90 4.77 15.58
C ALA A 126 -4.22 6.13 15.33
N THR A 127 -3.55 6.29 14.18
CA THR A 127 -2.77 7.50 13.84
C THR A 127 -3.28 8.22 12.58
N ALA A 128 -4.39 7.76 11.99
CA ALA A 128 -4.96 8.35 10.78
C ALA A 128 -6.48 8.43 10.83
N ARG A 129 -7.04 9.48 10.23
CA ARG A 129 -8.49 9.75 10.23
C ARG A 129 -9.30 8.83 9.32
N THR A 130 -8.74 8.49 8.16
CA THR A 130 -9.42 7.64 7.18
C THR A 130 -8.44 6.68 6.53
N GLY A 131 -8.98 5.63 5.92
CA GLY A 131 -8.20 4.62 5.22
C GLY A 131 -8.85 4.17 3.94
N ALA A 132 -8.02 3.85 2.96
CA ALA A 132 -8.45 3.23 1.73
C ALA A 132 -7.64 1.95 1.48
N ILE A 133 -8.35 0.88 1.16
CA ILE A 133 -7.78 -0.44 0.96
C ILE A 133 -8.16 -0.92 -0.44
N PHE A 134 -7.17 -1.37 -1.20
CA PHE A 134 -7.35 -1.86 -2.56
C PHE A 134 -6.78 -3.26 -2.71
N PHE A 135 -7.56 -4.16 -3.32
CA PHE A 135 -7.12 -5.49 -3.71
C PHE A 135 -6.78 -5.51 -5.20
N ASN A 136 -5.50 -5.69 -5.52
CA ASN A 136 -4.99 -5.70 -6.89
C ASN A 136 -4.81 -7.13 -7.44
N ASN A 137 -5.14 -8.16 -6.66
CA ASN A 137 -5.07 -9.58 -7.04
C ASN A 137 -6.22 -9.96 -7.99
N HIS A 138 -6.29 -9.31 -9.15
CA HIS A 138 -7.44 -9.37 -10.08
C HIS A 138 -7.56 -10.68 -10.87
N VAL A 139 -6.72 -11.68 -10.60
CA VAL A 139 -6.81 -12.97 -11.28
C VAL A 139 -7.99 -13.77 -10.69
N ARG A 140 -8.88 -14.26 -11.57
CA ARG A 140 -9.96 -15.23 -11.23
C ARG A 140 -10.95 -14.78 -10.14
N VAL A 141 -11.34 -13.51 -10.08
CA VAL A 141 -12.36 -13.01 -9.12
C VAL A 141 -11.93 -13.15 -7.65
N GLN A 142 -10.64 -13.31 -7.37
CA GLN A 142 -10.11 -13.43 -6.00
C GLN A 142 -10.22 -12.09 -5.24
N ALA A 143 -9.96 -10.97 -5.90
CA ALA A 143 -10.00 -9.63 -5.28
C ALA A 143 -11.34 -9.28 -4.59
N PRO A 144 -12.52 -9.43 -5.23
CA PRO A 144 -13.80 -9.18 -4.56
C PRO A 144 -14.04 -10.04 -3.33
N ARG A 145 -13.70 -11.33 -3.39
CA ARG A 145 -13.85 -12.26 -2.27
C ARG A 145 -12.96 -11.87 -1.08
N ASN A 146 -11.70 -11.55 -1.36
CA ASN A 146 -10.74 -11.16 -0.32
C ASN A 146 -11.12 -9.81 0.31
N ALA A 147 -11.64 -8.87 -0.48
CA ALA A 147 -12.21 -7.64 0.03
C ALA A 147 -13.39 -7.89 0.98
N GLN A 148 -14.33 -8.77 0.61
CA GLN A 148 -15.48 -9.09 1.46
C GLN A 148 -15.08 -9.73 2.79
N ILE A 149 -14.12 -10.65 2.77
CA ILE A 149 -13.61 -11.27 4.01
C ILE A 149 -12.98 -10.20 4.91
N LEU A 150 -12.13 -9.33 4.35
CA LEU A 150 -11.47 -8.30 5.14
C LEU A 150 -12.47 -7.26 5.68
N VAL A 151 -13.47 -6.86 4.88
CA VAL A 151 -14.56 -5.97 5.32
C VAL A 151 -15.28 -6.57 6.52
N ALA A 152 -15.73 -7.83 6.42
CA ALA A 152 -16.43 -8.49 7.52
C ALA A 152 -15.57 -8.58 8.80
N GLN A 153 -14.27 -8.88 8.65
CA GLN A 153 -13.36 -8.92 9.79
C GLN A 153 -13.13 -7.55 10.44
N LEU A 154 -13.08 -6.47 9.65
CA LEU A 154 -12.94 -5.10 10.14
C LEU A 154 -14.22 -4.59 10.79
N GLU A 155 -15.40 -4.88 10.21
CA GLU A 155 -16.70 -4.52 10.79
C GLU A 155 -16.93 -5.21 12.14
N ASN A 156 -16.58 -6.49 12.25
CA ASN A 156 -16.61 -7.23 13.53
C ASN A 156 -15.70 -6.60 14.61
N ARG A 157 -14.75 -5.75 14.21
CA ARG A 157 -13.83 -5.02 15.08
C ARG A 157 -14.22 -3.56 15.28
N GLY A 158 -15.39 -3.14 14.79
CA GLY A 158 -15.93 -1.80 14.99
C GLY A 158 -15.51 -0.76 13.96
N PHE A 159 -14.86 -1.16 12.86
CA PHE A 159 -14.58 -0.23 11.76
C PHE A 159 -15.83 -0.01 10.91
N SER A 160 -16.09 1.24 10.53
CA SER A 160 -17.12 1.57 9.55
C SER A 160 -16.53 1.42 8.14
N MET A 161 -17.02 0.44 7.39
CA MET A 161 -16.57 0.18 6.02
C MET A 161 -17.56 0.77 5.03
N LYS A 162 -17.05 1.40 3.96
CA LYS A 162 -17.85 1.88 2.83
C LYS A 162 -17.30 1.26 1.55
N PRO A 163 -18.08 0.41 0.85
CA PRO A 163 -17.67 -0.11 -0.45
C PRO A 163 -17.46 1.05 -1.44
N SER A 164 -16.40 0.99 -2.25
CA SER A 164 -16.26 1.94 -3.35
C SER A 164 -17.23 1.55 -4.48
N GLY A 165 -18.24 2.39 -4.76
CA GLY A 165 -19.14 2.21 -5.91
C GLY A 165 -20.64 2.14 -5.61
N GLN A 166 -21.14 2.89 -4.61
CA GLN A 166 -22.54 3.32 -4.56
C GLN A 166 -22.61 4.83 -4.81
#